data_AF-A0A316P5P2-F1
#
_entry.id   AF-A0A316P5P2-F1
#
_cell.length_a   1.000
_cell.length_b   1.000
_cell.length_c   1.000
_cell.angle_alpha   90.00
_cell.angle_beta   90.00
_cell.angle_gamma   90.00
#
_symmetry.space_group_name_H-M   'P 1'
#
loop_
_entity.id
_entity.type
_entity.pdbx_description
1 polymer ?
#
loop_
_entity_poly.entity_id
_entity_poly.type
_entity_poly.pdbx_seq_one_letter_code
_entity_poly.pdbx_strand_id
1 'polypeptide(L)'
;MKRSSTTKKALLISTCALLFSMLMMAGSTFAWFTDSVSSGTNTITTGKLDVQLLHTNQKVTEAKEVQQNTLLFTDEKGNSIDWEPGAVAYENFTVKNTGDLALNYRLALDLNNANTIAGTKRSLKDVLKVKVLDHAVGATDLSEEALKTGFQQVTSDQLSIPVAAYNNDSNKSVQKLTVGSTSTTYGVIIYWQPNAETDYNYNLANYSDTEKDGKTIDKTSDGNDHLTIDLGISLGATQASEESDSTGNDYDREATYPAASASEFTSALKKAKSGDTIELTGSISLNEPITVNENVTIKSVGGAVLSGKALEIGSNNNVTLQGITFKSPRTAENKGISLKATGYNGKLIIDKCTFEEPQWSSIDISAKASASITIKNCTFNVPEASVSAGHKYVEFECGSAAAKAQNSAADSKLAEGAHSVLCITGESGTSLVMTGNTFNGLANCDASKAVEITGISGAEQEFEKNTVDQKKTISIQNNSSRKGFAVK
;
A
#
# COMPACT_ATOMS: atom_id res chain seq x y z
N MET A 1 -46.74 -58.47 -24.07
CA MET A 1 -45.44 -57.93 -23.60
C MET A 1 -44.72 -57.25 -24.77
N LYS A 2 -44.70 -55.91 -24.83
CA LYS A 2 -43.85 -55.16 -25.79
C LYS A 2 -43.43 -53.77 -25.28
N ARG A 3 -43.62 -53.51 -23.98
CA ARG A 3 -43.30 -52.21 -23.35
C ARG A 3 -41.87 -52.11 -22.81
N SER A 4 -41.17 -53.22 -22.55
CA SER A 4 -39.84 -53.17 -21.91
C SER A 4 -38.70 -52.80 -22.86
N SER A 5 -38.80 -53.11 -24.16
CA SER A 5 -37.72 -52.79 -25.12
C SER A 5 -37.70 -51.31 -25.52
N THR A 6 -38.86 -50.64 -25.56
CA THR A 6 -38.97 -49.22 -25.87
C THR A 6 -38.49 -48.35 -24.71
N THR A 7 -38.82 -48.71 -23.46
CA THR A 7 -38.34 -47.99 -22.26
C THR A 7 -36.82 -48.09 -22.09
N LYS A 8 -36.20 -49.25 -22.37
CA LYS A 8 -34.73 -49.40 -22.32
C LYS A 8 -34.02 -48.56 -23.37
N LYS A 9 -34.57 -48.48 -24.60
CA LYS A 9 -34.03 -47.63 -25.67
C LYS A 9 -34.21 -46.13 -25.36
N ALA A 10 -35.34 -45.74 -24.79
CA ALA A 10 -35.59 -44.36 -24.37
C ALA A 10 -34.65 -43.92 -23.24
N LEU A 11 -34.39 -44.80 -22.26
CA LEU A 11 -33.42 -44.54 -21.18
C LEU A 11 -32.01 -44.33 -21.76
N LEU A 12 -31.58 -45.20 -22.67
CA LEU A 12 -30.25 -45.12 -23.29
C LEU A 12 -30.08 -43.85 -24.13
N ILE A 13 -31.11 -43.44 -24.88
CA ILE A 13 -31.12 -42.18 -25.64
C ILE A 13 -31.10 -40.98 -24.70
N SER A 14 -31.85 -41.01 -23.59
CA SER A 14 -31.86 -39.94 -22.59
C SER A 14 -30.51 -39.79 -21.90
N THR A 15 -29.84 -40.90 -21.56
CA THR A 15 -28.49 -40.88 -20.99
C THR A 15 -27.47 -40.34 -21.99
N CYS A 16 -27.53 -40.76 -23.26
CA CYS A 16 -26.67 -40.20 -24.31
C CYS A 16 -26.92 -38.70 -24.52
N ALA A 17 -28.18 -38.24 -24.51
CA ALA A 17 -28.50 -36.82 -24.66
C ALA A 17 -27.96 -35.97 -23.49
N LEU A 18 -28.05 -36.47 -22.26
CA LEU A 18 -27.45 -35.83 -21.08
C LEU A 18 -25.92 -35.76 -21.20
N LEU A 19 -25.28 -36.82 -21.69
CA LEU A 19 -23.83 -36.88 -21.87
C LEU A 19 -23.36 -35.92 -22.98
N PHE A 20 -24.10 -35.82 -24.09
CA PHE A 20 -23.85 -34.80 -25.12
C PHE A 20 -24.08 -33.38 -24.60
N SER A 21 -25.12 -33.15 -23.79
CA SER A 21 -25.36 -31.85 -23.16
C SER A 21 -24.23 -31.46 -22.21
N MET A 22 -23.71 -32.39 -21.40
CA MET A 22 -22.57 -32.15 -20.52
C MET A 22 -21.28 -31.90 -21.32
N LEU A 23 -21.07 -32.62 -22.43
CA LEU A 23 -19.92 -32.40 -23.32
C LEU A 23 -19.99 -31.05 -24.04
N MET A 24 -21.17 -30.62 -24.49
CA MET A 24 -21.33 -29.28 -25.07
C MET A 24 -21.16 -28.19 -24.01
N MET A 25 -21.66 -28.40 -22.79
CA MET A 25 -21.44 -27.47 -21.68
C MET A 25 -19.95 -27.38 -21.32
N ALA A 26 -19.26 -28.52 -21.18
CA ALA A 26 -17.82 -28.57 -20.94
C ALA A 26 -17.02 -27.92 -22.08
N GLY A 27 -17.42 -28.13 -23.34
CA GLY A 27 -16.81 -27.51 -24.52
C GLY A 27 -17.01 -25.98 -24.56
N SER A 28 -18.21 -25.50 -24.22
CA SER A 28 -18.48 -24.06 -24.11
C SER A 28 -17.73 -23.40 -22.95
N THR A 29 -17.54 -24.11 -21.83
CA THR A 29 -16.70 -23.60 -20.73
C THR A 29 -15.22 -23.61 -21.12
N PHE A 30 -14.74 -24.63 -21.84
CA PHE A 30 -13.33 -24.68 -22.26
C PHE A 30 -12.99 -23.51 -23.19
N ALA A 31 -13.85 -23.19 -24.16
CA ALA A 31 -13.64 -22.05 -25.06
C ALA A 31 -13.67 -20.68 -24.34
N TRP A 32 -14.39 -20.56 -23.23
CA TRP A 32 -14.46 -19.33 -22.43
C TRP A 32 -13.21 -19.12 -21.54
N PHE A 33 -12.48 -20.19 -21.22
CA PHE A 33 -11.30 -20.16 -20.34
C PHE A 33 -9.97 -20.44 -21.05
N THR A 34 -9.96 -20.68 -22.36
CA THR A 34 -8.72 -20.89 -23.11
C THR A 34 -8.28 -19.61 -23.80
N ASP A 35 -7.09 -19.14 -23.44
CA ASP A 35 -6.35 -18.01 -24.04
C ASP A 35 -6.07 -18.16 -25.55
N SER A 36 -6.36 -19.32 -26.16
CA SER A 36 -6.44 -19.41 -27.61
C SER A 36 -7.40 -20.47 -28.13
N VAL A 37 -8.07 -20.18 -29.25
CA VAL A 37 -8.88 -21.14 -30.03
C VAL A 37 -8.32 -21.21 -31.44
N SER A 38 -7.79 -22.38 -31.84
CA SER A 38 -7.29 -22.62 -33.19
C SER A 38 -8.24 -23.53 -33.97
N SER A 39 -8.69 -23.07 -35.14
CA SER A 39 -9.52 -23.85 -36.07
C SER A 39 -8.87 -23.90 -37.45
N GLY A 40 -8.04 -24.93 -37.69
CA GLY A 40 -7.52 -25.36 -39.01
C GLY A 40 -6.60 -24.40 -39.77
N THR A 41 -6.86 -23.09 -39.72
CA THR A 41 -6.19 -22.00 -40.42
C THR A 41 -6.17 -20.69 -39.62
N ASN A 42 -7.05 -20.51 -38.62
CA ASN A 42 -7.12 -19.30 -37.79
C ASN A 42 -6.90 -19.64 -36.31
N THR A 43 -6.10 -18.84 -35.62
CA THR A 43 -5.92 -18.88 -34.15
C THR A 43 -6.33 -17.54 -33.59
N ILE A 44 -7.29 -17.54 -32.66
CA ILE A 44 -7.58 -16.38 -31.81
C ILE A 44 -6.72 -16.57 -30.57
N THR A 45 -5.81 -15.65 -30.28
CA THR A 45 -4.97 -15.65 -29.08
C THR A 45 -5.27 -14.36 -28.32
N THR A 46 -5.49 -14.44 -27.02
CA THR A 46 -5.56 -13.26 -26.14
C THR A 46 -4.14 -12.70 -25.96
N GLY A 47 -3.98 -11.39 -26.15
CA GLY A 47 -2.68 -10.76 -25.97
C GLY A 47 -2.30 -10.63 -24.49
N LYS A 48 -1.01 -10.73 -24.20
CA LYS A 48 -0.46 -10.53 -22.85
C LYS A 48 -0.06 -9.07 -22.66
N LEU A 49 -0.64 -8.37 -21.68
CA LEU A 49 -0.14 -7.06 -21.22
C LEU A 49 0.98 -7.30 -20.20
N ASP A 50 2.21 -6.89 -20.51
CA ASP A 50 3.36 -7.05 -19.61
C ASP A 50 4.33 -5.87 -19.75
N VAL A 51 4.69 -5.26 -18.64
CA VAL A 51 5.49 -4.03 -18.60
C VAL A 51 6.57 -4.16 -17.55
N GLN A 52 7.79 -3.74 -17.91
CA GLN A 52 8.94 -3.71 -17.01
C GLN A 52 9.45 -2.29 -16.87
N LEU A 53 9.86 -1.93 -15.65
CA LEU A 53 10.63 -0.73 -15.39
C LEU A 53 12.10 -1.11 -15.28
N LEU A 54 12.95 -0.53 -16.11
CA LEU A 54 14.39 -0.72 -16.05
C LEU A 54 15.04 0.52 -15.43
N HIS A 55 16.11 0.32 -14.66
CA HIS A 55 16.87 1.40 -14.06
C HIS A 55 18.39 1.25 -14.24
N THR A 56 19.09 2.40 -14.25
CA THR A 56 20.54 2.50 -14.10
C THR A 56 20.89 3.71 -13.23
N ASN A 57 22.01 3.63 -12.52
CA ASN A 57 22.53 4.70 -11.67
C ASN A 57 24.06 4.59 -11.54
N GLN A 58 24.65 5.28 -10.56
CA GLN A 58 26.09 5.26 -10.29
C GLN A 58 26.65 3.85 -10.01
N LYS A 59 25.86 2.99 -9.37
CA LYS A 59 26.22 1.62 -9.01
C LYS A 59 25.78 0.60 -10.06
N VAL A 60 24.59 0.78 -10.61
CA VAL A 60 23.92 -0.09 -11.58
C VAL A 60 24.14 0.50 -12.97
N THR A 61 25.26 0.17 -13.59
CA THR A 61 25.64 0.72 -14.91
C THR A 61 25.01 -0.02 -16.09
N GLU A 62 24.52 -1.23 -15.87
CA GLU A 62 23.74 -2.02 -16.83
C GLU A 62 22.27 -2.04 -16.42
N ALA A 63 21.37 -1.86 -17.39
CA ALA A 63 19.93 -1.76 -17.12
C ALA A 63 19.39 -3.03 -16.43
N LYS A 64 18.79 -2.85 -15.26
CA LYS A 64 18.15 -3.91 -14.48
C LYS A 64 16.69 -3.61 -14.24
N GLU A 65 15.89 -4.66 -14.10
CA GLU A 65 14.48 -4.53 -13.74
C GLU A 65 14.32 -4.07 -12.30
N VAL A 66 13.45 -3.07 -12.10
CA VAL A 66 13.01 -2.60 -10.79
C VAL A 66 11.97 -3.57 -10.26
N GLN A 67 12.23 -4.13 -9.08
CA GLN A 67 11.33 -4.97 -8.32
C GLN A 67 10.85 -4.21 -7.08
N GLN A 68 9.85 -4.75 -6.38
CA GLN A 68 9.22 -4.10 -5.23
C GLN A 68 10.21 -3.69 -4.12
N ASN A 69 11.31 -4.43 -3.94
CA ASN A 69 12.33 -4.17 -2.92
C ASN A 69 13.66 -3.65 -3.51
N THR A 70 13.67 -3.22 -4.77
CA THR A 70 14.85 -2.60 -5.37
C THR A 70 15.09 -1.25 -4.69
N LEU A 71 16.26 -1.11 -4.03
CA LEU A 71 16.69 0.16 -3.49
C LEU A 71 17.15 1.08 -4.64
N LEU A 72 16.47 2.22 -4.77
CA LEU A 72 16.72 3.24 -5.79
C LEU A 72 17.35 4.48 -5.15
N PHE A 73 17.95 5.33 -5.98
CA PHE A 73 18.63 6.55 -5.55
C PHE A 73 19.72 6.26 -4.52
N THR A 74 20.61 5.32 -4.85
CA THR A 74 21.71 4.89 -3.97
C THR A 74 22.98 5.70 -4.16
N ASP A 75 23.87 5.62 -3.18
CA ASP A 75 25.27 6.05 -3.33
C ASP A 75 26.03 5.20 -4.37
N GLU A 76 27.29 5.54 -4.63
CA GLU A 76 28.17 4.81 -5.55
C GLU A 76 28.42 3.34 -5.14
N LYS A 77 28.18 3.01 -3.87
CA LYS A 77 28.36 1.66 -3.31
C LYS A 77 27.07 0.83 -3.38
N GLY A 78 25.92 1.46 -3.60
CA GLY A 78 24.60 0.84 -3.61
C GLY A 78 23.86 0.90 -2.27
N ASN A 79 24.26 1.77 -1.34
CA ASN A 79 23.58 1.98 -0.06
C ASN A 79 22.63 3.18 -0.13
N SER A 80 21.76 3.29 0.87
CA SER A 80 20.93 4.50 1.07
C SER A 80 21.80 5.74 1.14
N ILE A 81 21.32 6.84 0.54
CA ILE A 81 22.00 8.14 0.57
C ILE A 81 21.83 8.76 1.95
N ASP A 82 22.93 9.19 2.55
CA ASP A 82 22.91 10.12 3.67
C ASP A 82 22.70 11.54 3.13
N TRP A 83 21.54 12.12 3.45
CA TRP A 83 21.16 13.43 2.96
C TRP A 83 21.82 14.54 3.77
N GLU A 84 22.74 15.26 3.13
CA GLU A 84 23.38 16.46 3.65
C GLU A 84 23.43 17.55 2.56
N PRO A 85 23.65 18.84 2.91
CA PRO A 85 23.77 19.91 1.92
C PRO A 85 24.81 19.58 0.84
N GLY A 86 24.35 19.46 -0.41
CA GLY A 86 25.18 19.12 -1.56
C GLY A 86 25.09 17.66 -2.00
N ALA A 87 24.44 16.80 -1.21
CA ALA A 87 24.19 15.41 -1.59
C ALA A 87 23.33 15.32 -2.85
N VAL A 88 23.73 14.46 -3.78
CA VAL A 88 23.06 14.21 -5.05
C VAL A 88 22.91 12.72 -5.29
N ALA A 89 21.72 12.32 -5.74
CA ALA A 89 21.43 10.97 -6.18
C ALA A 89 20.69 11.04 -7.51
N TYR A 90 20.88 10.06 -8.39
CA TYR A 90 20.11 9.98 -9.62
C TYR A 90 19.75 8.56 -10.00
N GLU A 91 18.69 8.44 -10.78
CA GLU A 91 18.24 7.21 -11.43
C GLU A 91 17.83 7.50 -12.87
N ASN A 92 18.11 6.56 -13.76
CA ASN A 92 17.69 6.61 -15.14
C ASN A 92 16.66 5.52 -15.39
N PHE A 93 15.41 5.90 -15.67
CA PHE A 93 14.30 4.96 -15.84
C PHE A 93 13.95 4.76 -17.31
N THR A 94 13.75 3.50 -17.71
CA THR A 94 13.25 3.13 -19.05
C THR A 94 12.11 2.14 -18.90
N VAL A 95 10.95 2.44 -19.49
CA VAL A 95 9.81 1.53 -19.49
C VAL A 95 9.92 0.62 -20.72
N LYS A 96 9.79 -0.70 -20.52
CA LYS A 96 9.84 -1.69 -21.59
C LYS A 96 8.51 -2.43 -21.66
N ASN A 97 7.92 -2.46 -22.85
CA ASN A 97 6.80 -3.34 -23.13
C ASN A 97 7.36 -4.74 -23.45
N THR A 98 7.07 -5.71 -22.59
CA THR A 98 7.48 -7.11 -22.77
C THR A 98 6.33 -8.03 -23.14
N GLY A 99 5.11 -7.47 -23.20
CA GLY A 99 3.92 -8.15 -23.63
C GLY A 99 3.75 -8.11 -25.15
N ASP A 100 2.62 -8.66 -25.58
CA ASP A 100 2.23 -8.80 -26.98
C ASP A 100 1.17 -7.75 -27.40
N LEU A 101 0.82 -6.83 -26.49
CA LEU A 101 -0.14 -5.76 -26.70
C LEU A 101 0.54 -4.40 -26.60
N ALA A 102 0.12 -3.46 -27.46
CA ALA A 102 0.47 -2.06 -27.26
C ALA A 102 -0.13 -1.56 -25.94
N LEU A 103 0.57 -0.66 -25.25
CA LEU A 103 0.18 -0.19 -23.94
C LEU A 103 0.27 1.33 -23.81
N ASN A 104 -0.57 1.88 -22.95
CA ASN A 104 -0.46 3.24 -22.44
C ASN A 104 0.07 3.15 -21.00
N TYR A 105 1.11 3.90 -20.65
CA TYR A 105 1.68 3.91 -19.31
C TYR A 105 1.75 5.30 -18.69
N ARG A 106 1.74 5.33 -17.36
CA ARG A 106 2.03 6.47 -16.49
C ARG A 106 3.24 6.10 -15.64
N LEU A 107 4.21 6.99 -15.54
CA LEU A 107 5.39 6.83 -14.70
C LEU A 107 5.50 8.05 -13.80
N ALA A 108 5.59 7.83 -12.49
CA ALA A 108 5.64 8.90 -11.51
C ALA A 108 6.64 8.62 -10.39
N LEU A 109 7.18 9.70 -9.83
CA LEU A 109 8.02 9.72 -8.64
C LEU A 109 7.18 10.09 -7.42
N ASP A 110 7.36 9.32 -6.35
CA ASP A 110 6.69 9.47 -5.06
C ASP A 110 7.66 9.96 -3.99
N LEU A 111 7.30 11.03 -3.29
CA LEU A 111 8.16 11.71 -2.30
C LEU A 111 7.38 12.02 -1.00
N ASN A 112 6.39 11.18 -0.70
CA ASN A 112 5.29 11.55 0.20
C ASN A 112 5.43 11.02 1.61
N ASN A 113 6.38 10.13 1.86
CA ASN A 113 6.60 9.55 3.17
C ASN A 113 7.91 10.07 3.77
N ALA A 114 7.85 11.24 4.39
CA ALA A 114 8.98 11.83 5.12
C ALA A 114 8.57 12.07 6.57
N ASN A 115 9.49 11.84 7.50
CA ASN A 115 9.30 12.30 8.87
C ASN A 115 9.58 13.80 8.98
N THR A 116 9.18 14.38 10.10
CA THR A 116 9.43 15.80 10.39
C THR A 116 10.24 15.94 11.67
N ILE A 117 10.86 17.09 11.87
CA ILE A 117 11.46 17.42 13.16
C ILE A 117 10.33 17.60 14.19
N ALA A 118 10.47 17.00 15.37
CA ALA A 118 9.48 17.02 16.42
C ALA A 118 9.10 18.46 16.81
N GLY A 119 7.80 18.68 17.04
CA GLY A 119 7.27 20.02 17.34
C GLY A 119 7.28 21.01 16.17
N THR A 120 7.70 20.59 14.98
CA THR A 120 7.72 21.41 13.76
C THR A 120 7.06 20.69 12.58
N LYS A 121 6.97 21.37 11.43
CA LYS A 121 6.56 20.78 10.15
C LYS A 121 7.74 20.54 9.19
N ARG A 122 8.97 20.75 9.64
CA ARG A 122 10.18 20.68 8.81
C ARG A 122 10.54 19.24 8.48
N SER A 123 10.83 18.93 7.23
CA SER A 123 11.24 17.60 6.75
C SER A 123 12.27 17.70 5.62
N LEU A 124 12.83 16.57 5.19
CA LEU A 124 13.69 16.52 4.00
C LEU A 124 12.99 17.03 2.73
N LYS A 125 11.64 17.02 2.69
CA LYS A 125 10.87 17.57 1.56
C LYS A 125 11.13 19.07 1.31
N ASP A 126 11.48 19.81 2.35
CA ASP A 126 11.68 21.25 2.26
C ASP A 126 13.02 21.63 1.61
N VAL A 127 13.99 20.71 1.66
CA VAL A 127 15.38 20.94 1.20
C VAL A 127 15.73 20.14 -0.05
N LEU A 128 15.13 18.96 -0.22
CA LEU A 128 15.33 18.16 -1.41
C LEU A 128 14.59 18.76 -2.60
N LYS A 129 15.25 18.75 -3.74
CA LYS A 129 14.69 19.19 -5.01
C LYS A 129 14.89 18.12 -6.07
N VAL A 130 14.01 18.13 -7.07
CA VAL A 130 13.98 17.15 -8.14
C VAL A 130 14.16 17.83 -9.49
N LYS A 131 15.00 17.26 -10.33
CA LYS A 131 15.10 17.61 -11.76
C LYS A 131 14.90 16.35 -12.58
N VAL A 132 14.06 16.46 -13.61
CA VAL A 132 13.79 15.35 -14.53
C VAL A 132 14.25 15.74 -15.92
N LEU A 133 14.94 14.82 -16.58
CA LEU A 133 15.51 14.94 -17.91
C LEU A 133 14.81 13.96 -18.85
N ASP A 134 14.72 14.33 -20.13
CA ASP A 134 14.22 13.49 -21.22
C ASP A 134 15.31 12.57 -21.82
N HIS A 135 16.42 12.41 -21.10
CA HIS A 135 17.56 11.55 -21.43
C HIS A 135 18.20 11.03 -20.14
N ALA A 136 19.07 10.02 -20.29
CA ALA A 136 19.84 9.50 -19.18
C ALA A 136 20.80 10.56 -18.62
N VAL A 137 20.86 10.66 -17.29
CA VAL A 137 21.80 11.52 -16.55
C VAL A 137 23.24 11.14 -16.90
N GLY A 138 24.00 12.13 -17.37
CA GLY A 138 25.43 12.04 -17.61
C GLY A 138 26.24 12.97 -16.71
N ALA A 139 27.56 12.95 -16.88
CA ALA A 139 28.48 13.77 -16.07
C ALA A 139 28.23 15.28 -16.20
N THR A 140 27.75 15.76 -17.36
CA THR A 140 27.43 17.17 -17.58
C THR A 140 26.23 17.64 -16.76
N ASP A 141 25.26 16.74 -16.52
CA ASP A 141 24.03 17.05 -15.78
C ASP A 141 24.25 17.16 -14.26
N LEU A 142 25.37 16.59 -13.79
CA LEU A 142 25.82 16.63 -12.41
C LEU A 142 26.92 17.69 -12.16
N SER A 143 27.26 18.48 -13.18
CA SER A 143 28.20 19.59 -13.00
C SER A 143 27.63 20.66 -12.05
N GLU A 144 28.50 21.39 -11.36
CA GLU A 144 28.10 22.41 -10.39
C GLU A 144 27.13 23.45 -11.00
N GLU A 145 27.36 23.84 -12.25
CA GLU A 145 26.49 24.76 -12.98
C GLU A 145 25.12 24.16 -13.30
N ALA A 146 25.08 22.88 -13.68
CA ALA A 146 23.82 22.18 -13.97
C ALA A 146 22.95 21.99 -12.71
N LEU A 147 23.58 21.84 -11.54
CA LEU A 147 22.91 21.68 -10.24
C LEU A 147 22.31 22.99 -9.69
N LYS A 148 22.66 24.16 -10.25
CA LYS A 148 22.13 25.46 -9.81
C LYS A 148 20.72 25.77 -10.32
N THR A 149 20.25 25.10 -11.39
CA THR A 149 19.03 25.48 -12.10
C THR A 149 18.18 24.29 -12.57
N GLY A 150 16.88 24.53 -12.79
CA GLY A 150 15.95 23.53 -13.35
C GLY A 150 15.39 22.52 -12.35
N PHE A 151 15.65 22.72 -11.05
CA PHE A 151 15.14 21.89 -9.97
C PHE A 151 13.80 22.41 -9.45
N GLN A 152 12.87 21.49 -9.23
CA GLN A 152 11.54 21.72 -8.66
C GLN A 152 11.53 21.25 -7.20
N GLN A 153 10.72 21.90 -6.34
CA GLN A 153 10.57 21.44 -4.96
C GLN A 153 9.85 20.08 -4.90
N VAL A 154 10.20 19.30 -3.89
CA VAL A 154 9.47 18.08 -3.54
C VAL A 154 8.12 18.48 -2.92
N THR A 155 7.01 18.29 -3.65
CA THR A 155 5.66 18.59 -3.16
C THR A 155 5.00 17.36 -2.51
N SER A 156 3.76 17.51 -2.01
CA SER A 156 2.96 16.43 -1.42
C SER A 156 2.29 15.50 -2.43
N ASP A 157 2.44 15.78 -3.72
CA ASP A 157 1.80 15.01 -4.79
C ASP A 157 2.84 14.20 -5.57
N GLN A 158 2.38 13.20 -6.31
CA GLN A 158 3.28 12.48 -7.22
C GLN A 158 3.78 13.43 -8.32
N LEU A 159 5.06 13.31 -8.66
CA LEU A 159 5.63 14.00 -9.82
C LEU A 159 5.57 13.08 -11.05
N SER A 160 4.76 13.42 -12.04
CA SER A 160 4.77 12.69 -13.31
C SER A 160 6.11 12.90 -14.03
N ILE A 161 6.87 11.82 -14.19
CA ILE A 161 8.22 11.85 -14.76
C ILE A 161 8.19 12.33 -16.22
N PRO A 162 7.36 11.77 -17.11
CA PRO A 162 7.31 12.26 -18.49
C PRO A 162 6.84 13.71 -18.61
N VAL A 163 5.90 14.16 -17.77
CA VAL A 163 5.45 15.56 -17.77
C VAL A 163 6.58 16.50 -17.35
N ALA A 164 7.29 16.16 -16.28
CA ALA A 164 8.41 16.95 -15.78
C ALA A 164 9.59 16.99 -16.78
N ALA A 165 9.89 15.88 -17.45
CA ALA A 165 10.93 15.79 -18.47
C ALA A 165 10.68 16.73 -19.67
N TYR A 166 9.42 16.98 -19.98
CA TYR A 166 9.00 17.82 -21.11
C TYR A 166 8.41 19.17 -20.65
N ASN A 167 9.11 19.88 -19.77
CA ASN A 167 8.75 21.23 -19.33
C ASN A 167 7.32 21.37 -18.79
N ASN A 168 6.86 20.37 -18.04
CA ASN A 168 5.51 20.30 -17.47
C ASN A 168 4.38 20.24 -18.51
N ASP A 169 4.64 19.67 -19.70
CA ASP A 169 3.60 19.40 -20.70
C ASP A 169 2.63 18.31 -20.23
N SER A 170 1.43 18.72 -19.84
CA SER A 170 0.39 17.81 -19.32
C SER A 170 -0.07 16.77 -20.36
N ASN A 171 0.14 17.00 -21.65
CA ASN A 171 -0.13 16.00 -22.70
C ASN A 171 0.80 14.79 -22.60
N LYS A 172 1.89 14.89 -21.83
CA LYS A 172 2.80 13.78 -21.54
C LYS A 172 2.40 12.96 -20.32
N SER A 173 1.27 13.26 -19.68
CA SER A 173 0.80 12.52 -18.50
C SER A 173 0.58 11.03 -18.76
N VAL A 174 0.24 10.65 -20.00
CA VAL A 174 0.12 9.27 -20.47
C VAL A 174 1.02 9.10 -21.69
N GLN A 175 1.85 8.07 -21.67
CA GLN A 175 2.76 7.70 -22.75
C GLN A 175 2.30 6.40 -23.41
N LYS A 176 2.68 6.17 -24.66
CA LYS A 176 2.29 4.97 -25.42
C LYS A 176 3.53 4.19 -25.85
N LEU A 177 3.48 2.87 -25.71
CA LEU A 177 4.49 1.94 -26.21
C LEU A 177 3.86 0.89 -27.12
N THR A 178 4.50 0.66 -28.26
CA THR A 178 4.17 -0.46 -29.13
C THR A 178 4.77 -1.75 -28.57
N VAL A 179 4.32 -2.89 -29.11
CA VAL A 179 4.77 -4.22 -28.71
C VAL A 179 6.29 -4.35 -28.80
N GLY A 180 6.92 -4.88 -27.73
CA GLY A 180 8.37 -5.12 -27.67
C GLY A 180 9.25 -3.87 -27.61
N SER A 181 8.66 -2.67 -27.60
CA SER A 181 9.39 -1.40 -27.61
C SER A 181 9.81 -0.94 -26.21
N THR A 182 10.77 -0.01 -26.17
CA THR A 182 11.17 0.72 -24.95
C THR A 182 10.85 2.20 -25.09
N SER A 183 10.56 2.84 -23.97
CA SER A 183 10.43 4.30 -23.91
C SER A 183 11.77 5.00 -24.11
N THR A 184 11.70 6.32 -24.23
CA THR A 184 12.82 7.20 -23.89
C THR A 184 13.30 6.91 -22.46
N THR A 185 14.60 7.01 -22.22
CA THR A 185 15.16 6.95 -20.86
C THR A 185 15.00 8.30 -20.17
N TYR A 186 14.37 8.32 -19.01
CA TYR A 186 14.20 9.53 -18.20
C TYR A 186 15.21 9.56 -17.07
N GLY A 187 16.01 10.62 -17.01
CA GLY A 187 16.92 10.87 -15.91
C GLY A 187 16.22 11.62 -14.78
N VAL A 188 16.27 11.11 -13.55
CA VAL A 188 15.70 11.75 -12.35
C VAL A 188 16.84 12.04 -11.39
N ILE A 189 17.06 13.31 -11.08
CA ILE A 189 18.09 13.78 -10.15
C ILE A 189 17.40 14.34 -8.91
N ILE A 190 17.78 13.82 -7.75
CA ILE A 190 17.41 14.33 -6.43
C ILE A 190 18.63 15.02 -5.84
N TYR A 191 18.45 16.26 -5.40
CA TYR A 191 19.54 17.10 -4.94
C TYR A 191 19.14 17.91 -3.71
N TRP A 192 19.94 17.83 -2.65
CA TRP A 192 19.89 18.84 -1.59
C TRP A 192 20.71 20.04 -2.04
N GLN A 193 20.05 21.04 -2.62
CA GLN A 193 20.74 22.27 -3.02
C GLN A 193 21.16 23.07 -1.78
N PRO A 194 22.47 23.27 -1.52
CA PRO A 194 22.93 23.98 -0.33
C PRO A 194 22.37 25.39 -0.23
N ASN A 195 21.90 25.74 0.95
CA ASN A 195 21.51 27.08 1.35
C ASN A 195 22.01 27.36 2.78
N ALA A 196 23.12 28.09 2.86
CA ALA A 196 23.79 28.43 4.12
C ALA A 196 22.89 29.15 5.15
N GLU A 197 21.82 29.82 4.71
CA GLU A 197 20.90 30.54 5.59
C GLU A 197 19.82 29.65 6.21
N THR A 198 19.57 28.46 5.64
CA THR A 198 18.40 27.65 6.04
C THR A 198 18.73 26.20 6.34
N ASP A 199 19.81 25.63 5.81
CA ASP A 199 20.15 24.22 5.97
C ASP A 199 20.33 23.80 7.44
N TYR A 200 20.88 24.69 8.28
CA TYR A 200 21.08 24.39 9.70
C TYR A 200 19.75 24.11 10.45
N ASN A 201 18.61 24.54 9.92
CA ASN A 201 17.30 24.24 10.51
C ASN A 201 16.93 22.76 10.43
N TYR A 202 17.60 21.98 9.58
CA TYR A 202 17.36 20.56 9.36
C TYR A 202 18.39 19.66 10.07
N ASN A 203 19.37 20.27 10.75
CA ASN A 203 20.31 19.54 11.59
C ASN A 203 19.66 19.24 12.95
N LEU A 204 19.39 17.96 13.23
CA LEU A 204 18.80 17.50 14.49
C LEU A 204 19.67 17.78 15.73
N ALA A 205 20.98 18.00 15.57
CA ALA A 205 21.86 18.40 16.67
C ALA A 205 21.52 19.80 17.23
N ASN A 206 20.83 20.66 16.45
CA ASN A 206 20.39 21.98 16.90
C ASN A 206 19.14 21.94 17.77
N TYR A 207 18.50 20.78 17.92
CA TYR A 207 17.32 20.57 18.74
C TYR A 207 17.70 19.81 20.02
N SER A 208 17.12 20.22 21.14
CA SER A 208 17.41 19.63 22.46
C SER A 208 17.15 18.13 22.43
N ASP A 209 18.13 17.35 22.88
CA ASP A 209 18.00 15.91 23.13
C ASP A 209 17.36 15.62 24.49
N THR A 210 17.24 16.64 25.34
CA THR A 210 16.79 16.50 26.71
C THR A 210 15.81 17.59 27.12
N GLU A 211 14.81 17.21 27.91
CA GLU A 211 13.95 18.16 28.62
C GLU A 211 14.72 18.83 29.76
N LYS A 212 14.14 19.88 30.34
CA LYS A 212 14.73 20.61 31.48
C LYS A 212 14.95 19.73 32.71
N ASP A 213 14.30 18.58 32.79
CA ASP A 213 14.41 17.60 33.87
C ASP A 213 15.39 16.44 33.56
N GLY A 214 16.10 16.50 32.41
CA GLY A 214 17.13 15.54 32.03
C GLY A 214 16.62 14.28 31.30
N LYS A 215 15.34 14.21 30.94
CA LYS A 215 14.78 13.11 30.13
C LYS A 215 15.03 13.30 28.64
N THR A 216 15.24 12.20 27.92
CA THR A 216 15.45 12.21 26.46
C THR A 216 14.19 12.64 25.69
N ILE A 217 14.37 13.48 24.67
CA ILE A 217 13.33 13.95 23.74
C ILE A 217 13.46 13.22 22.39
N ASP A 218 12.33 12.73 21.85
CA ASP A 218 12.22 12.32 20.45
C ASP A 218 12.41 13.53 19.53
N LYS A 219 13.48 13.54 18.72
CA LYS A 219 13.82 14.70 17.87
C LYS A 219 13.02 14.78 16.57
N THR A 220 12.29 13.72 16.23
CA THR A 220 11.52 13.60 15.00
C THR A 220 10.08 13.19 15.31
N SER A 221 9.13 13.47 14.41
CA SER A 221 7.71 13.12 14.55
C SER A 221 7.43 11.63 14.43
N ASP A 222 8.45 10.88 14.06
CA ASP A 222 8.49 9.47 14.14
C ASP A 222 9.54 9.01 15.17
N GLY A 223 10.25 9.82 15.95
CA GLY A 223 11.22 9.25 16.91
C GLY A 223 12.39 8.46 16.28
N ASN A 224 12.61 8.55 14.96
CA ASN A 224 13.92 8.24 14.37
C ASN A 224 14.99 9.17 14.95
N ASP A 225 16.23 8.69 15.03
CA ASP A 225 17.39 9.51 15.37
C ASP A 225 17.87 10.39 14.19
N HIS A 226 17.30 10.21 13.00
CA HIS A 226 17.59 10.96 11.77
C HIS A 226 16.31 11.35 11.00
N LEU A 227 16.43 12.32 10.11
CA LEU A 227 15.35 12.60 9.16
C LEU A 227 15.39 11.58 8.02
N THR A 228 14.22 11.13 7.57
CA THR A 228 14.03 10.11 6.54
C THR A 228 13.01 10.57 5.51
N ILE A 229 13.15 10.06 4.29
CA ILE A 229 12.18 10.20 3.21
C ILE A 229 12.22 8.95 2.33
N ASP A 230 11.06 8.36 2.08
CA ASP A 230 10.94 7.27 1.10
C ASP A 230 10.74 7.87 -0.30
N LEU A 231 11.66 7.53 -1.20
CA LEU A 231 11.61 7.88 -2.62
C LEU A 231 11.08 6.67 -3.40
N GLY A 232 9.83 6.73 -3.83
CA GLY A 232 9.15 5.64 -4.55
C GLY A 232 9.00 5.92 -6.04
N ILE A 233 8.78 4.86 -6.84
CA ILE A 233 8.40 4.98 -8.25
C ILE A 233 7.12 4.20 -8.49
N SER A 234 6.20 4.83 -9.20
CA SER A 234 4.93 4.26 -9.61
C SER A 234 4.88 4.09 -11.12
N LEU A 235 4.66 2.86 -11.59
CA LEU A 235 4.41 2.53 -13.00
C LEU A 235 3.04 1.87 -13.12
N GLY A 236 2.11 2.54 -13.80
CA GLY A 236 0.80 1.99 -14.15
C GLY A 236 0.67 1.87 -15.66
N ALA A 237 0.14 0.76 -16.16
CA ALA A 237 -0.09 0.54 -17.58
C ALA A 237 -1.49 -0.03 -17.85
N THR A 238 -2.06 0.37 -18.98
CA THR A 238 -3.31 -0.17 -19.55
C THR A 238 -3.06 -0.52 -21.01
N GLN A 239 -3.90 -1.37 -21.60
CA GLN A 239 -3.82 -1.63 -23.04
C GLN A 239 -4.07 -0.33 -23.82
N ALA A 240 -3.27 -0.09 -24.86
CA ALA A 240 -3.55 0.99 -25.81
C ALA A 240 -4.61 0.52 -26.80
N SER A 241 -5.66 1.33 -26.97
CA SER A 241 -6.72 1.08 -27.95
C SER A 241 -6.19 1.20 -29.38
N GLU A 242 -5.59 0.13 -29.89
CA GLU A 242 -5.15 0.01 -31.29
C GLU A 242 -5.84 -1.14 -32.04
N GLU A 243 -6.47 -2.08 -31.34
CA GLU A 243 -7.17 -3.19 -31.97
C GLU A 243 -8.63 -2.82 -32.23
N SER A 244 -9.04 -2.95 -33.50
CA SER A 244 -10.44 -2.88 -33.89
C SER A 244 -10.90 -4.26 -34.29
N ASP A 245 -11.98 -4.74 -33.68
CA ASP A 245 -12.77 -5.84 -34.21
C ASP A 245 -14.03 -5.30 -34.91
N SER A 246 -14.89 -6.21 -35.39
CA SER A 246 -16.17 -5.90 -36.03
C SER A 246 -17.16 -5.06 -35.20
N THR A 247 -16.91 -4.87 -33.91
CA THR A 247 -17.75 -4.18 -32.93
C THR A 247 -17.18 -2.84 -32.46
N GLY A 248 -15.90 -2.53 -32.76
CA GLY A 248 -15.28 -1.24 -32.43
C GLY A 248 -13.81 -1.36 -32.03
N ASN A 249 -13.27 -0.33 -31.39
CA ASN A 249 -11.91 -0.30 -30.82
C ASN A 249 -11.88 0.28 -29.40
N ASP A 250 -13.05 0.41 -28.77
CA ASP A 250 -13.27 1.11 -27.50
C ASP A 250 -13.45 0.17 -26.30
N TYR A 251 -12.95 -1.07 -26.40
CA TYR A 251 -13.04 -2.11 -25.37
C TYR A 251 -12.57 -1.62 -23.99
N ASP A 252 -11.58 -0.72 -23.95
CA ASP A 252 -10.97 -0.19 -22.72
C ASP A 252 -11.27 1.29 -22.46
N ARG A 253 -12.29 1.88 -23.09
CA ARG A 253 -12.60 3.32 -22.93
C ARG A 253 -12.85 3.71 -21.46
N GLU A 254 -13.31 2.77 -20.64
CA GLU A 254 -13.57 2.97 -19.21
C GLU A 254 -12.46 2.42 -18.30
N ALA A 255 -11.38 1.85 -18.86
CA ALA A 255 -10.25 1.35 -18.07
C ALA A 255 -9.62 2.52 -17.29
N THR A 256 -9.68 2.42 -15.96
CA THR A 256 -9.20 3.46 -15.06
C THR A 256 -7.81 3.08 -14.56
N TYR A 257 -6.86 4.03 -14.61
CA TYR A 257 -5.53 3.82 -14.03
C TYR A 257 -5.62 3.57 -12.52
N PRO A 258 -4.75 2.73 -11.95
CA PRO A 258 -4.61 2.61 -10.51
C PRO A 258 -4.40 3.99 -9.87
N ALA A 259 -5.12 4.25 -8.79
CA ALA A 259 -4.98 5.49 -8.04
C ALA A 259 -3.61 5.51 -7.34
N ALA A 260 -2.90 6.61 -7.52
CA ALA A 260 -1.52 6.76 -7.08
C ALA A 260 -1.33 7.97 -6.14
N SER A 261 -2.40 8.73 -5.87
CA SER A 261 -2.40 9.81 -4.87
C SER A 261 -3.67 9.78 -4.03
N ALA A 262 -3.66 10.52 -2.91
CA ALA A 262 -4.84 10.62 -2.03
C ALA A 262 -6.03 11.25 -2.75
N SER A 263 -5.76 12.21 -3.64
CA SER A 263 -6.78 12.86 -4.48
C SER A 263 -7.39 11.90 -5.50
N GLU A 264 -6.55 11.11 -6.19
CA GLU A 264 -7.03 10.09 -7.13
C GLU A 264 -7.81 8.99 -6.41
N PHE A 265 -7.34 8.54 -5.25
CA PHE A 265 -8.01 7.51 -4.45
C PHE A 265 -9.37 8.01 -3.95
N THR A 266 -9.44 9.23 -3.43
CA THR A 266 -10.70 9.89 -3.05
C THR A 266 -11.65 10.03 -4.24
N SER A 267 -11.12 10.39 -5.41
CA SER A 267 -11.91 10.52 -6.63
C SER A 267 -12.43 9.16 -7.13
N ALA A 268 -11.63 8.10 -7.01
CA ALA A 268 -12.02 6.75 -7.35
C ALA A 268 -13.15 6.27 -6.42
N LEU A 269 -13.02 6.48 -5.11
CA LEU A 269 -14.07 6.16 -4.13
C LEU A 269 -15.39 6.88 -4.43
N LYS A 270 -15.34 8.16 -4.82
CA LYS A 270 -16.55 8.94 -5.17
C LYS A 270 -17.26 8.45 -6.45
N LYS A 271 -16.50 7.85 -7.37
CA LYS A 271 -17.02 7.35 -8.65
C LYS A 271 -17.43 5.88 -8.58
N ALA A 272 -16.87 5.15 -7.62
CA ALA A 272 -17.10 3.72 -7.46
C ALA A 272 -18.57 3.44 -7.17
N LYS A 273 -19.05 2.35 -7.76
CA LYS A 273 -20.34 1.73 -7.50
C LYS A 273 -20.14 0.52 -6.61
N SER A 274 -21.20 0.11 -5.93
CA SER A 274 -21.20 -1.12 -5.14
C SER A 274 -20.78 -2.32 -6.01
N GLY A 275 -19.72 -3.02 -5.60
CA GLY A 275 -19.12 -4.15 -6.30
C GLY A 275 -17.83 -3.81 -7.05
N ASP A 276 -17.51 -2.53 -7.23
CA ASP A 276 -16.34 -2.11 -8.00
C ASP A 276 -15.02 -2.46 -7.30
N THR A 277 -13.97 -2.57 -8.12
CA THR A 277 -12.60 -2.72 -7.66
C THR A 277 -11.83 -1.42 -7.91
N ILE A 278 -11.22 -0.90 -6.85
CA ILE A 278 -10.31 0.24 -6.89
C ILE A 278 -8.89 -0.31 -6.77
N GLU A 279 -8.06 -0.02 -7.77
CA GLU A 279 -6.66 -0.43 -7.78
C GLU A 279 -5.79 0.71 -7.24
N LEU A 280 -4.85 0.38 -6.37
CA LEU A 280 -3.87 1.31 -5.79
C LEU A 280 -2.46 0.95 -6.25
N THR A 281 -1.64 1.97 -6.45
CA THR A 281 -0.20 1.84 -6.72
C THR A 281 0.59 2.92 -5.99
N GLY A 282 1.88 2.69 -5.77
CA GLY A 282 2.76 3.71 -5.20
C GLY A 282 2.53 4.05 -3.74
N SER A 283 3.19 5.12 -3.29
CA SER A 283 3.08 5.61 -1.92
C SER A 283 2.07 6.75 -1.82
N ILE A 284 0.94 6.48 -1.19
CA ILE A 284 -0.17 7.40 -1.01
C ILE A 284 -0.20 7.88 0.45
N SER A 285 0.24 9.12 0.67
CA SER A 285 0.17 9.76 1.98
C SER A 285 -1.20 10.40 2.20
N LEU A 286 -1.91 9.94 3.24
CA LEU A 286 -3.20 10.47 3.65
C LEU A 286 -2.98 11.66 4.57
N ASN A 287 -3.26 12.85 4.07
CA ASN A 287 -3.23 14.12 4.82
C ASN A 287 -4.42 14.26 5.77
N GLU A 288 -5.57 13.68 5.41
CA GLU A 288 -6.81 13.61 6.17
C GLU A 288 -7.25 12.14 6.28
N PRO A 289 -8.04 11.73 7.30
CA PRO A 289 -8.68 10.42 7.26
C PRO A 289 -9.57 10.27 6.01
N ILE A 290 -9.48 9.13 5.33
CA ILE A 290 -10.36 8.80 4.19
C ILE A 290 -11.36 7.74 4.64
N THR A 291 -12.65 8.01 4.49
CA THR A 291 -13.71 7.04 4.79
C THR A 291 -14.22 6.34 3.54
N VAL A 292 -14.22 5.01 3.55
CA VAL A 292 -14.78 4.14 2.51
C VAL A 292 -16.26 3.89 2.82
N ASN A 293 -17.15 4.61 2.14
CA ASN A 293 -18.60 4.53 2.32
C ASN A 293 -19.32 3.72 1.22
N GLU A 294 -18.56 2.96 0.43
CA GLU A 294 -19.09 2.11 -0.65
C GLU A 294 -18.70 0.64 -0.45
N ASN A 295 -19.47 -0.27 -1.04
CA ASN A 295 -19.14 -1.69 -1.01
C ASN A 295 -18.13 -2.00 -2.12
N VAL A 296 -16.83 -2.01 -1.81
CA VAL A 296 -15.78 -2.09 -2.82
C VAL A 296 -14.67 -3.06 -2.46
N THR A 297 -13.95 -3.52 -3.47
CA THR A 297 -12.62 -4.11 -3.28
C THR A 297 -11.57 -3.04 -3.52
N ILE A 298 -10.62 -2.89 -2.62
CA ILE A 298 -9.47 -2.02 -2.76
C ILE A 298 -8.24 -2.91 -2.73
N LYS A 299 -7.49 -2.96 -3.84
CA LYS A 299 -6.33 -3.85 -3.96
C LYS A 299 -5.10 -3.09 -4.39
N SER A 300 -3.95 -3.53 -3.92
CA SER A 300 -2.69 -3.11 -4.51
C SER A 300 -2.40 -3.90 -5.79
N VAL A 301 -1.91 -3.20 -6.82
CA VAL A 301 -1.38 -3.81 -8.05
C VAL A 301 0.11 -3.56 -8.25
N GLY A 302 0.75 -2.79 -7.37
CA GLY A 302 2.16 -2.36 -7.51
C GLY A 302 2.85 -2.09 -6.18
N GLY A 303 2.50 -2.81 -5.10
CA GLY A 303 3.11 -2.63 -3.78
C GLY A 303 2.72 -1.32 -3.10
N ALA A 304 1.43 -0.97 -3.18
CA ALA A 304 0.87 0.29 -2.71
C ALA A 304 1.04 0.44 -1.19
N VAL A 305 1.53 1.61 -0.80
CA VAL A 305 1.76 1.99 0.59
C VAL A 305 0.79 3.12 0.96
N LEU A 306 -0.03 2.92 1.98
CA LEU A 306 -0.82 3.97 2.62
C LEU A 306 -0.12 4.44 3.89
N SER A 307 0.17 5.74 4.00
CA SER A 307 0.76 6.34 5.20
C SER A 307 0.02 7.59 5.67
N GLY A 308 0.41 8.17 6.80
CA GLY A 308 -0.21 9.39 7.33
C GLY A 308 -1.46 9.12 8.19
N LYS A 309 -2.63 9.61 7.78
CA LYS A 309 -3.90 9.44 8.52
C LYS A 309 -4.56 8.08 8.27
N ALA A 310 -5.62 7.81 9.02
CA ALA A 310 -6.34 6.54 8.98
C ALA A 310 -7.15 6.35 7.69
N LEU A 311 -7.21 5.10 7.21
CA LEU A 311 -8.30 4.64 6.36
C LEU A 311 -9.44 4.19 7.27
N GLU A 312 -10.64 4.72 7.06
CA GLU A 312 -11.82 4.40 7.85
C GLU A 312 -12.83 3.62 7.00
N ILE A 313 -13.41 2.55 7.56
CA ILE A 313 -14.46 1.79 6.90
C ILE A 313 -15.81 2.26 7.42
N GLY A 314 -16.69 2.65 6.51
CA GLY A 314 -18.06 3.02 6.80
C GLY A 314 -18.80 1.91 7.55
N SER A 315 -19.67 2.29 8.48
CA SER A 315 -20.22 1.38 9.49
C SER A 315 -21.08 0.24 8.94
N ASN A 316 -21.58 0.31 7.70
CA ASN A 316 -22.44 -0.72 7.10
C ASN A 316 -21.91 -1.23 5.75
N ASN A 317 -20.63 -0.99 5.45
CA ASN A 317 -20.06 -1.25 4.14
C ASN A 317 -19.32 -2.58 4.09
N ASN A 318 -19.49 -3.29 2.98
CA ASN A 318 -18.76 -4.51 2.67
C ASN A 318 -17.48 -4.15 1.92
N VAL A 319 -16.33 -4.22 2.59
CA VAL A 319 -15.05 -3.79 2.02
C VAL A 319 -14.07 -4.95 2.03
N THR A 320 -13.34 -5.12 0.92
CA THR A 320 -12.22 -6.04 0.83
C THR A 320 -10.94 -5.25 0.57
N LEU A 321 -9.95 -5.38 1.45
CA LEU A 321 -8.61 -4.80 1.31
C LEU A 321 -7.63 -5.91 0.95
N GLN A 322 -6.84 -5.73 -0.11
CA GLN A 322 -5.94 -6.76 -0.63
C GLN A 322 -4.54 -6.24 -0.93
N GLY A 323 -3.52 -6.82 -0.31
CA GLY A 323 -2.12 -6.58 -0.69
C GLY A 323 -1.60 -5.17 -0.39
N ILE A 324 -2.28 -4.40 0.46
CA ILE A 324 -1.91 -3.02 0.78
C ILE A 324 -0.93 -3.02 1.95
N THR A 325 0.13 -2.23 1.86
CA THR A 325 1.00 -1.92 2.99
C THR A 325 0.50 -0.66 3.68
N PHE A 326 0.20 -0.73 4.96
CA PHE A 326 -0.08 0.42 5.81
C PHE A 326 1.18 0.72 6.61
N LYS A 327 1.76 1.90 6.41
CA LYS A 327 3.05 2.27 7.01
C LYS A 327 2.91 3.53 7.83
N SER A 328 3.42 3.48 9.06
CA SER A 328 3.69 4.66 9.88
C SER A 328 2.51 5.64 9.98
N PRO A 329 1.32 5.24 10.47
CA PRO A 329 0.24 6.19 10.69
C PRO A 329 0.66 7.24 11.73
N ARG A 330 0.41 8.53 11.49
CA ARG A 330 0.84 9.64 12.36
C ARG A 330 -0.27 10.65 12.64
N THR A 331 -0.47 10.98 13.91
CA THR A 331 -1.27 12.14 14.33
C THR A 331 -0.51 13.06 15.28
N ALA A 332 -0.93 14.31 15.39
CA ALA A 332 -0.30 15.28 16.28
C ALA A 332 -0.46 14.89 17.76
N GLU A 333 -1.46 14.07 18.08
CA GLU A 333 -1.72 13.55 19.42
C GLU A 333 -0.93 12.26 19.73
N ASN A 334 -0.10 11.82 18.78
CA ASN A 334 0.58 10.54 18.76
C ASN A 334 -0.38 9.34 18.89
N LYS A 335 -1.52 9.40 18.19
CA LYS A 335 -2.55 8.36 18.19
C LYS A 335 -2.83 7.78 16.80
N GLY A 336 -1.80 7.72 15.96
CA GLY A 336 -1.90 7.19 14.59
C GLY A 336 -2.38 5.75 14.56
N ILE A 337 -3.50 5.52 13.84
CA ILE A 337 -4.04 4.20 13.55
C ILE A 337 -4.17 4.05 12.03
N SER A 338 -3.75 2.91 11.48
CA SER A 338 -3.77 2.69 10.04
C SER A 338 -5.18 2.44 9.50
N LEU A 339 -5.93 1.54 10.14
CA LEU A 339 -7.25 1.12 9.71
C LEU A 339 -8.25 1.18 10.86
N LYS A 340 -9.39 1.84 10.64
CA LYS A 340 -10.45 1.99 11.64
C LYS A 340 -11.80 1.55 11.10
N ALA A 341 -12.61 0.91 11.94
CA ALA A 341 -14.02 0.69 11.65
C ALA A 341 -14.85 0.82 12.93
N THR A 342 -15.70 1.84 13.00
CA THR A 342 -16.43 2.18 14.24
C THR A 342 -17.91 1.87 14.14
N GLY A 343 -18.47 1.19 15.13
CA GLY A 343 -19.88 0.76 15.12
C GLY A 343 -20.22 -0.11 13.91
N TYR A 344 -19.26 -0.93 13.48
CA TYR A 344 -19.23 -1.66 12.23
C TYR A 344 -20.21 -2.84 12.22
N ASN A 345 -20.94 -3.00 11.12
CA ASN A 345 -21.98 -4.01 10.91
C ASN A 345 -21.94 -4.59 9.48
N GLY A 346 -20.82 -4.41 8.79
CA GLY A 346 -20.62 -4.92 7.43
C GLY A 346 -19.77 -6.18 7.39
N LYS A 347 -19.34 -6.54 6.17
CA LYS A 347 -18.33 -7.57 5.91
C LYS A 347 -16.98 -6.94 5.54
N LEU A 348 -15.99 -7.06 6.42
CA LEU A 348 -14.63 -6.56 6.21
C LEU A 348 -13.68 -7.73 5.98
N ILE A 349 -13.05 -7.78 4.80
CA ILE A 349 -11.96 -8.72 4.52
C ILE A 349 -10.67 -7.93 4.40
N ILE A 350 -9.64 -8.34 5.13
CA ILE A 350 -8.28 -7.82 5.02
C ILE A 350 -7.41 -9.02 4.65
N ASP A 351 -6.86 -9.03 3.44
CA ASP A 351 -6.12 -10.16 2.88
C ASP A 351 -4.75 -9.71 2.37
N LYS A 352 -3.68 -10.40 2.81
CA LYS A 352 -2.30 -10.12 2.37
C LYS A 352 -1.84 -8.68 2.60
N CYS A 353 -2.45 -7.97 3.56
CA CYS A 353 -2.02 -6.63 3.91
C CYS A 353 -0.86 -6.67 4.90
N THR A 354 0.01 -5.66 4.84
CA THR A 354 1.13 -5.51 5.76
C THR A 354 0.93 -4.24 6.58
N PHE A 355 1.15 -4.28 7.89
CA PHE A 355 1.04 -3.13 8.78
C PHE A 355 2.38 -2.91 9.47
N GLU A 356 2.95 -1.72 9.33
CA GLU A 356 4.30 -1.39 9.77
C GLU A 356 4.28 -0.12 10.62
N GLU A 357 5.04 -0.15 11.73
CA GLU A 357 5.29 1.00 12.59
C GLU A 357 4.02 1.76 13.05
N PRO A 358 2.99 1.05 13.57
CA PRO A 358 1.82 1.72 14.10
C PRO A 358 2.22 2.64 15.26
N GLN A 359 1.71 3.88 15.26
CA GLN A 359 1.97 4.80 16.37
C GLN A 359 1.11 4.45 17.60
N TRP A 360 -0.17 4.11 17.37
CA TRP A 360 -1.08 3.62 18.41
C TRP A 360 -1.53 2.19 18.15
N SER A 361 -2.10 1.92 16.98
CA SER A 361 -2.54 0.57 16.61
C SER A 361 -2.50 0.39 15.11
N SER A 362 -2.32 -0.82 14.63
CA SER A 362 -2.47 -1.10 13.20
C SER A 362 -3.95 -1.10 12.82
N ILE A 363 -4.78 -1.73 13.65
CA ILE A 363 -6.21 -1.90 13.39
C ILE A 363 -7.00 -1.65 14.67
N ASP A 364 -8.01 -0.79 14.57
CA ASP A 364 -9.00 -0.54 15.63
C ASP A 364 -10.42 -0.73 15.09
N ILE A 365 -11.11 -1.77 15.55
CA ILE A 365 -12.47 -2.10 15.12
C ILE A 365 -13.40 -2.18 16.34
N SER A 366 -14.51 -1.45 16.28
CA SER A 366 -15.68 -1.69 17.12
C SER A 366 -16.83 -2.20 16.26
N ALA A 367 -17.26 -3.43 16.51
CA ALA A 367 -18.24 -4.15 15.73
C ALA A 367 -19.55 -4.35 16.51
N LYS A 368 -20.66 -4.31 15.78
CA LYS A 368 -22.01 -4.63 16.24
C LYS A 368 -22.35 -6.09 15.94
N ALA A 369 -23.41 -6.58 16.56
CA ALA A 369 -23.97 -7.89 16.25
C ALA A 369 -24.25 -8.01 14.73
N SER A 370 -23.83 -9.12 14.11
CA SER A 370 -23.90 -9.42 12.67
C SER A 370 -22.74 -8.93 11.80
N ALA A 371 -21.78 -8.16 12.35
CA ALA A 371 -20.57 -7.83 11.62
C ALA A 371 -19.76 -9.10 11.29
N SER A 372 -19.10 -9.12 10.12
CA SER A 372 -18.24 -10.21 9.67
C SER A 372 -16.86 -9.69 9.34
N ILE A 373 -15.87 -10.03 10.16
CA ILE A 373 -14.49 -9.58 10.00
C ILE A 373 -13.60 -10.78 9.66
N THR A 374 -12.80 -10.65 8.61
CA THR A 374 -11.81 -11.66 8.21
C THR A 374 -10.46 -10.98 8.01
N ILE A 375 -9.45 -11.41 8.77
CA ILE A 375 -8.07 -10.95 8.64
C ILE A 375 -7.23 -12.16 8.26
N LYS A 376 -6.67 -12.19 7.05
CA LYS A 376 -5.97 -13.37 6.58
C LYS A 376 -4.69 -13.04 5.83
N ASN A 377 -3.68 -13.88 6.04
CA ASN A 377 -2.36 -13.75 5.41
C ASN A 377 -1.71 -12.37 5.63
N CYS A 378 -2.10 -11.64 6.67
CA CYS A 378 -1.57 -10.31 6.94
C CYS A 378 -0.30 -10.38 7.78
N THR A 379 0.57 -9.38 7.63
CA THR A 379 1.79 -9.22 8.44
C THR A 379 1.68 -7.96 9.28
N PHE A 380 2.03 -8.04 10.56
CA PHE A 380 2.09 -6.93 11.49
C PHE A 380 3.50 -6.82 12.04
N ASN A 381 4.14 -5.67 11.85
CA ASN A 381 5.52 -5.42 12.23
C ASN A 381 5.59 -4.21 13.18
N VAL A 382 5.99 -4.46 14.42
CA VAL A 382 6.32 -3.42 15.40
C VAL A 382 7.83 -3.48 15.69
N PRO A 383 8.64 -2.55 15.16
CA PRO A 383 10.08 -2.58 15.39
C PRO A 383 10.45 -2.34 16.86
N GLU A 384 11.62 -2.85 17.28
CA GLU A 384 12.15 -2.76 18.66
C GLU A 384 12.52 -1.33 19.04
N ALA A 385 13.33 -0.70 18.20
CA ALA A 385 13.37 0.74 18.13
C ALA A 385 12.24 1.14 17.18
N SER A 386 11.01 1.26 17.70
CA SER A 386 9.99 1.92 16.90
C SER A 386 10.43 3.34 16.73
N VAL A 387 10.84 3.63 15.51
CA VAL A 387 10.93 4.97 14.99
C VAL A 387 9.50 5.42 14.70
N SER A 388 8.64 5.35 15.71
CA SER A 388 7.42 6.13 15.83
C SER A 388 7.51 7.05 17.04
N ALA A 389 7.18 8.35 16.91
CA ALA A 389 7.16 9.25 18.06
C ALA A 389 6.22 8.67 19.08
N GLY A 390 6.72 8.51 20.30
CA GLY A 390 6.04 7.73 21.32
C GLY A 390 4.62 8.23 21.54
N HIS A 391 3.71 7.34 21.90
CA HIS A 391 2.31 7.71 22.13
C HIS A 391 2.11 8.20 23.57
N LYS A 392 1.08 9.03 23.81
CA LYS A 392 0.78 9.47 25.17
C LYS A 392 0.31 8.28 26.01
N TYR A 393 0.98 8.01 27.13
CA TYR A 393 0.55 7.02 28.12
C TYR A 393 -0.88 7.33 28.57
N VAL A 394 -1.82 6.50 28.16
CA VAL A 394 -3.14 6.42 28.76
C VAL A 394 -3.42 4.94 29.01
N GLU A 395 -4.14 4.63 30.09
CA GLU A 395 -4.71 3.31 30.25
C GLU A 395 -5.68 3.07 29.09
N PHE A 396 -5.35 2.13 28.22
CA PHE A 396 -6.15 1.75 27.06
C PHE A 396 -6.76 0.39 27.32
N GLU A 397 -8.09 0.36 27.26
CA GLU A 397 -8.84 -0.87 27.09
C GLU A 397 -9.52 -0.79 25.73
N CYS A 398 -9.35 -1.84 24.92
CA CYS A 398 -10.01 -1.94 23.64
C CYS A 398 -11.53 -1.67 23.78
N GLY A 399 -12.05 -0.71 23.01
CA GLY A 399 -13.48 -0.33 22.98
C GLY A 399 -13.96 0.59 24.10
N SER A 400 -13.09 1.05 25.01
CA SER A 400 -13.44 2.12 25.93
C SER A 400 -13.39 3.48 25.20
N ALA A 401 -14.57 4.06 24.93
CA ALA A 401 -14.69 5.43 24.44
C ALA A 401 -14.08 6.49 25.39
N ALA A 402 -13.72 6.08 26.60
CA ALA A 402 -12.95 6.86 27.55
C ALA A 402 -11.62 6.15 27.81
N ALA A 403 -10.54 6.67 27.22
CA ALA A 403 -9.27 6.67 27.94
C ALA A 403 -9.60 7.20 29.34
N LYS A 404 -9.53 6.37 30.38
CA LYS A 404 -9.76 6.86 31.73
C LYS A 404 -8.76 7.97 31.95
N ALA A 405 -9.28 9.19 32.07
CA ALA A 405 -8.45 10.36 32.27
C ALA A 405 -7.69 10.18 33.58
N GLN A 406 -6.42 9.80 33.51
CA GLN A 406 -5.49 10.18 34.56
C GLN A 406 -5.01 11.59 34.25
N ASN A 407 -5.70 12.52 34.92
CA ASN A 407 -5.28 13.83 35.38
C ASN A 407 -4.21 14.59 34.56
N SER A 408 -4.69 15.70 33.99
CA SER A 408 -4.00 16.99 34.03
C SER A 408 -2.62 17.09 33.38
N ALA A 409 -2.63 17.29 32.06
CA ALA A 409 -2.15 18.51 31.39
C ALA A 409 -0.74 19.11 31.67
N ALA A 410 0.21 18.45 32.33
CA ALA A 410 1.56 19.03 32.51
C ALA A 410 2.74 18.14 32.05
N ASP A 411 2.78 16.84 32.36
CA ASP A 411 4.03 16.05 32.18
C ASP A 411 3.81 14.61 31.66
N SER A 412 3.00 14.41 30.59
CA SER A 412 2.77 13.05 30.07
C SER A 412 3.96 12.55 29.24
N LYS A 413 4.77 11.64 29.83
CA LYS A 413 5.80 10.86 29.14
C LYS A 413 5.24 10.26 27.82
N LEU A 414 6.04 10.24 26.76
CA LEU A 414 5.74 9.45 25.57
C LEU A 414 6.21 8.00 25.80
N ALA A 415 5.37 7.04 25.44
CA ALA A 415 5.71 5.62 25.50
C ALA A 415 6.68 5.22 24.40
N GLU A 416 7.62 4.34 24.71
CA GLU A 416 8.48 3.73 23.70
C GLU A 416 7.66 2.73 22.89
N GLY A 417 7.63 2.89 21.56
CA GLY A 417 6.95 1.93 20.69
C GLY A 417 5.48 2.23 20.37
N ALA A 418 4.87 1.27 19.67
CA ALA A 418 3.44 1.26 19.39
C ALA A 418 2.64 1.03 20.68
N HIS A 419 1.42 1.56 20.75
CA HIS A 419 0.56 1.25 21.89
C HIS A 419 0.12 -0.23 21.85
N SER A 420 -0.46 -0.66 20.73
CA SER A 420 -0.91 -2.01 20.45
C SER A 420 -0.72 -2.33 18.97
N VAL A 421 -1.01 -3.56 18.56
CA VAL A 421 -1.10 -3.95 17.15
C VAL A 421 -2.55 -4.03 16.69
N LEU A 422 -3.39 -4.67 17.50
CA LEU A 422 -4.75 -5.02 17.09
C LEU A 422 -5.71 -4.86 18.27
N CYS A 423 -6.72 -4.02 18.08
CA CYS A 423 -7.85 -3.89 18.97
C CYS A 423 -9.15 -4.19 18.20
N ILE A 424 -9.85 -5.25 18.60
CA ILE A 424 -11.18 -5.58 18.09
C ILE A 424 -12.14 -5.74 19.26
N THR A 425 -13.17 -4.90 19.29
CA THR A 425 -14.34 -5.08 20.16
C THR A 425 -15.53 -5.46 19.32
N GLY A 426 -16.32 -6.40 19.79
CA GLY A 426 -17.57 -6.79 19.13
C GLY A 426 -18.71 -6.97 20.11
N GLU A 427 -19.89 -7.25 19.56
CA GLU A 427 -21.03 -7.77 20.32
C GLU A 427 -21.23 -9.26 20.01
N SER A 428 -21.96 -9.98 20.86
CA SER A 428 -22.41 -11.33 20.52
C SER A 428 -23.18 -11.30 19.19
N GLY A 429 -22.85 -12.17 18.25
CA GLY A 429 -23.32 -12.10 16.86
C GLY A 429 -22.24 -11.66 15.87
N THR A 430 -21.08 -11.19 16.34
CA THR A 430 -19.97 -10.76 15.48
C THR A 430 -19.13 -11.96 15.05
N SER A 431 -18.97 -12.19 13.75
CA SER A 431 -18.06 -13.21 13.23
C SER A 431 -16.64 -12.64 13.10
N LEU A 432 -15.64 -13.33 13.64
CA LEU A 432 -14.22 -13.00 13.48
C LEU A 432 -13.41 -14.21 13.04
N VAL A 433 -12.78 -14.10 11.87
CA VAL A 433 -11.84 -15.09 11.35
C VAL A 433 -10.46 -14.45 11.25
N MET A 434 -9.45 -15.08 11.86
CA MET A 434 -8.05 -14.70 11.69
C MET A 434 -7.22 -15.92 11.31
N THR A 435 -6.71 -15.94 10.07
CA THR A 435 -5.97 -17.10 9.56
C THR A 435 -4.68 -16.75 8.84
N GLY A 436 -3.59 -17.47 9.15
CA GLY A 436 -2.30 -17.31 8.45
C GLY A 436 -1.62 -15.95 8.70
N ASN A 437 -2.00 -15.22 9.74
CA ASN A 437 -1.41 -13.91 10.02
C ASN A 437 -0.07 -14.05 10.77
N THR A 438 0.77 -13.04 10.63
CA THR A 438 2.09 -12.97 11.25
C THR A 438 2.22 -11.72 12.09
N PHE A 439 2.57 -11.85 13.37
CA PHE A 439 2.81 -10.74 14.28
C PHE A 439 4.27 -10.75 14.75
N ASN A 440 4.98 -9.65 14.52
CA ASN A 440 6.37 -9.45 14.89
C ASN A 440 6.47 -8.23 15.81
N GLY A 441 7.22 -8.36 16.90
CA GLY A 441 7.49 -7.27 17.84
C GLY A 441 6.37 -7.00 18.83
N LEU A 442 5.60 -8.02 19.25
CA LEU A 442 4.56 -7.82 20.26
C LEU A 442 5.13 -7.43 21.64
N ALA A 443 6.43 -7.63 21.85
CA ALA A 443 7.15 -7.15 23.04
C ALA A 443 7.46 -5.65 23.00
N ASN A 444 7.42 -5.07 21.81
CA ASN A 444 7.73 -3.67 21.55
C ASN A 444 6.48 -2.79 21.66
N CYS A 445 5.33 -3.38 22.04
CA CYS A 445 4.14 -2.65 22.40
C CYS A 445 4.18 -2.27 23.87
N ASP A 446 3.83 -1.02 24.16
CA ASP A 446 3.77 -0.52 25.54
C ASP A 446 2.54 -1.07 26.30
N ALA A 447 1.42 -1.30 25.60
CA ALA A 447 0.24 -1.85 26.24
C ALA A 447 0.50 -3.26 26.78
N SER A 448 -0.08 -3.54 27.95
CA SER A 448 -0.10 -4.90 28.51
C SER A 448 -0.72 -5.95 27.57
N LYS A 449 -1.54 -5.50 26.61
CA LYS A 449 -2.21 -6.30 25.59
C LYS A 449 -1.92 -5.71 24.21
N ALA A 450 -0.93 -6.26 23.51
CA ALA A 450 -0.58 -5.89 22.14
C ALA A 450 -1.66 -6.33 21.14
N VAL A 451 -2.31 -7.47 21.41
CA VAL A 451 -3.48 -7.95 20.68
C VAL A 451 -4.62 -8.13 21.68
N GLU A 452 -5.69 -7.37 21.51
CA GLU A 452 -6.88 -7.42 22.36
C GLU A 452 -8.15 -7.67 21.51
N ILE A 453 -8.86 -8.75 21.84
CA ILE A 453 -10.16 -9.10 21.24
C ILE A 453 -11.18 -9.34 22.34
N THR A 454 -12.27 -8.57 22.37
CA THR A 454 -13.30 -8.64 23.42
C THR A 454 -14.72 -8.53 22.85
N GLY A 455 -15.71 -8.95 23.66
CA GLY A 455 -17.14 -8.82 23.37
C GLY A 455 -17.71 -9.78 22.31
N ILE A 456 -16.85 -10.51 21.60
CA ILE A 456 -17.24 -11.53 20.61
C ILE A 456 -17.43 -12.89 21.30
N SER A 457 -18.50 -13.61 20.96
CA SER A 457 -18.73 -14.95 21.51
C SER A 457 -17.71 -15.96 21.00
N GLY A 458 -17.34 -16.96 21.82
CA GLY A 458 -16.28 -17.91 21.44
C GLY A 458 -16.61 -18.78 20.22
N ALA A 459 -17.90 -19.05 19.94
CA ALA A 459 -18.32 -19.86 18.80
C ALA A 459 -18.23 -19.11 17.45
N GLU A 460 -18.11 -17.78 17.49
CA GLU A 460 -18.03 -16.92 16.32
C GLU A 460 -16.57 -16.51 16.00
N GLN A 461 -15.62 -17.07 16.75
CA GLN A 461 -14.19 -16.81 16.58
C GLN A 461 -13.49 -18.03 15.96
N GLU A 462 -12.76 -17.80 14.86
CA GLU A 462 -11.91 -18.80 14.23
C GLU A 462 -10.47 -18.28 14.14
N PHE A 463 -9.54 -19.00 14.77
CA PHE A 463 -8.12 -18.68 14.75
C PHE A 463 -7.33 -19.87 14.23
N GLU A 464 -6.63 -19.71 13.11
CA GLU A 464 -5.82 -20.77 12.52
C GLU A 464 -4.48 -20.27 11.99
N LYS A 465 -3.41 -21.03 12.22
CA LYS A 465 -2.09 -20.80 11.58
C LYS A 465 -1.53 -19.38 11.77
N ASN A 466 -1.93 -18.67 12.82
CA ASN A 466 -1.33 -17.37 13.14
C ASN A 466 0.02 -17.59 13.81
N THR A 467 1.02 -16.79 13.46
CA THR A 467 2.37 -16.87 14.04
C THR A 467 2.71 -15.60 14.79
N VAL A 468 3.36 -15.73 15.94
CA VAL A 468 3.69 -14.62 16.85
C VAL A 468 5.11 -14.81 17.38
N ASP A 469 5.78 -13.72 17.72
CA ASP A 469 7.06 -13.74 18.45
C ASP A 469 6.89 -14.13 19.92
N GLN A 470 5.77 -13.74 20.54
CA GLN A 470 5.39 -14.15 21.88
C GLN A 470 3.88 -14.19 22.08
N LYS A 471 3.44 -14.91 23.12
CA LYS A 471 2.01 -15.02 23.48
C LYS A 471 1.59 -14.16 24.66
N LYS A 472 2.54 -13.64 25.45
CA LYS A 472 2.27 -13.04 26.77
C LYS A 472 1.28 -11.87 26.68
N THR A 473 1.42 -11.04 25.65
CA THR A 473 0.66 -9.81 25.40
C THR A 473 -0.59 -10.02 24.54
N ILE A 474 -0.99 -11.28 24.29
CA ILE A 474 -2.23 -11.61 23.57
C ILE A 474 -3.35 -11.89 24.58
N SER A 475 -4.44 -11.15 24.43
CA SER A 475 -5.65 -11.24 25.26
C SER A 475 -6.88 -11.39 24.36
N ILE A 476 -7.47 -12.58 24.36
CA ILE A 476 -8.67 -12.89 23.56
C ILE A 476 -9.74 -13.44 24.50
N GLN A 477 -10.86 -12.73 24.62
CA GLN A 477 -12.01 -13.21 25.37
C GLN A 477 -12.51 -14.52 24.75
N ASN A 478 -12.77 -15.52 25.60
CA ASN A 478 -13.16 -16.88 25.19
C ASN A 478 -12.06 -17.72 24.51
N ASN A 479 -10.80 -17.25 24.47
CA ASN A 479 -9.65 -18.05 24.00
C ASN A 479 -8.41 -17.83 24.89
N SER A 480 -8.52 -18.12 26.19
CA SER A 480 -7.43 -17.96 27.17
C SER A 480 -6.19 -18.82 26.85
N SER A 481 -6.39 -19.96 26.19
CA SER A 481 -5.29 -20.84 25.72
C SER A 481 -4.55 -20.29 24.50
N ARG A 482 -5.06 -19.24 23.86
CA ARG A 482 -4.51 -18.62 22.64
C ARG A 482 -4.33 -19.67 21.53
N LYS A 483 -5.32 -20.55 21.41
CA LYS A 483 -5.35 -21.57 20.35
C LYS A 483 -5.42 -20.87 18.99
N GLY A 484 -4.73 -21.44 18.00
CA GLY A 484 -4.62 -20.84 16.67
C GLY A 484 -3.44 -19.89 16.48
N PHE A 485 -2.71 -19.58 17.55
CA PHE A 485 -1.47 -18.80 17.53
C PHE A 485 -0.28 -19.71 17.89
N ALA A 486 0.75 -19.76 17.06
CA ALA A 486 1.99 -20.47 17.29
C ALA A 486 3.13 -19.47 17.53
N VAL A 487 4.00 -19.75 18.51
CA VAL A 487 5.24 -18.98 18.67
C VAL A 487 6.22 -19.44 17.59
N LYS A 488 6.89 -18.50 16.93
CA LYS A 488 7.88 -18.79 15.89
C LYS A 488 9.16 -19.41 16.43
#